data_AF-A0A026VUF5-F1
#
_entry.id   AF-A0A026VUF5-F1
#
_cell.length_a   1.000
_cell.length_b   1.000
_cell.length_c   1.000
_cell.angle_alpha   90.00
_cell.angle_beta   90.00
_cell.angle_gamma   90.00
#
_symmetry.space_group_name_H-M   'P 1'
#
loop_
_entity.id
_entity.type
_entity.pdbx_description
1 polymer ?
#
loop_
_entity_poly.entity_id
_entity_poly.type
_entity_poly.pdbx_seq_one_letter_code
_entity_poly.pdbx_strand_id
1 'polypeptide(L)'
;MPYGCDDDKYPWKQGPEDSLDAKYLYVSHAELNAIVNKNSSDVKNCKIYVTFFPCNECAKLIIQSGIKEIIYKEYPKNRILKRRAHRSG
;
A
#
# COMPACT_ATOMS: atom_id res chain seq x y z
N MET A 1 -2.36 -6.87 -4.63
CA MET A 1 -2.26 -7.93 -3.62
C MET A 1 -0.84 -8.47 -3.52
N PRO A 2 -0.52 -9.35 -2.55
CA PRO A 2 0.70 -10.15 -2.55
C PRO A 2 0.85 -10.93 -3.87
N TYR A 3 2.08 -11.24 -4.24
CA TYR A 3 2.37 -11.97 -5.46
C TYR A 3 1.73 -13.37 -5.42
N GLY A 4 1.01 -13.73 -6.49
CA GLY A 4 0.31 -15.01 -6.61
C GLY A 4 -1.08 -15.05 -5.94
N CYS A 5 -1.50 -13.99 -5.24
CA CYS A 5 -2.86 -13.87 -4.72
C CYS A 5 -3.75 -13.20 -5.76
N ASP A 6 -4.87 -13.85 -6.08
CA ASP A 6 -5.86 -13.41 -7.06
C ASP A 6 -6.77 -12.32 -6.49
N ASP A 7 -6.73 -11.11 -7.06
CA ASP A 7 -7.53 -9.98 -6.62
C ASP A 7 -9.03 -10.32 -6.58
N ASP A 8 -9.55 -11.20 -7.44
CA ASP A 8 -10.99 -11.51 -7.49
C ASP A 8 -11.45 -12.49 -6.39
N LYS A 9 -10.53 -13.23 -5.77
CA LYS A 9 -10.84 -14.26 -4.77
C LYS A 9 -10.81 -13.75 -3.33
N TYR A 10 -10.06 -12.69 -3.07
CA TYR A 10 -9.86 -12.16 -1.72
C TYR A 10 -10.80 -10.99 -1.42
N PRO A 11 -11.13 -10.77 -0.14
CA PRO A 11 -12.09 -9.73 0.22
C PRO A 11 -11.52 -8.33 0.02
N TRP A 12 -12.34 -7.45 -0.58
CA TRP A 12 -12.05 -6.01 -0.74
C TRP A 12 -12.84 -5.11 0.22
N LYS A 13 -13.70 -5.70 1.03
CA LYS A 13 -14.57 -4.97 1.95
C LYS A 13 -13.74 -4.45 3.14
N GLN A 14 -14.18 -3.31 3.68
CA GLN A 14 -13.71 -2.85 4.98
C GLN A 14 -14.48 -3.62 6.06
N GLY A 15 -13.81 -3.92 7.16
CA GLY A 15 -14.38 -4.60 8.31
C GLY A 15 -13.47 -4.42 9.53
N PRO A 16 -13.83 -5.04 10.67
CA PRO A 16 -12.95 -5.12 11.83
C PRO A 16 -11.58 -5.69 11.44
N GLU A 17 -10.49 -5.24 12.07
CA GLU A 17 -9.13 -5.67 11.71
C GLU A 17 -8.93 -7.19 11.84
N ASP A 18 -9.59 -7.82 12.82
CA ASP A 18 -9.49 -9.27 13.07
C ASP A 18 -10.42 -10.12 12.19
N SER A 19 -11.22 -9.49 11.32
CA SER A 19 -12.17 -10.20 10.48
C SER A 19 -11.48 -10.79 9.24
N LEU A 20 -11.62 -12.10 9.04
CA LEU A 20 -11.15 -12.78 7.82
C LEU A 20 -11.84 -12.28 6.54
N ASP A 21 -12.98 -11.59 6.65
CA ASP A 21 -13.70 -10.97 5.54
C ASP A 21 -13.23 -9.53 5.26
N ALA A 22 -12.28 -8.99 6.03
CA ALA A 22 -11.74 -7.66 5.84
C ALA A 22 -10.50 -7.69 4.94
N LYS A 23 -10.39 -6.70 4.06
CA LYS A 23 -9.26 -6.55 3.15
C LYS A 23 -7.90 -6.35 3.85
N TYR A 24 -7.91 -5.84 5.09
CA TYR A 24 -6.70 -5.37 5.78
C TYR A 24 -5.71 -6.49 6.07
N LEU A 25 -6.18 -7.73 6.17
CA LEU A 25 -5.34 -8.91 6.38
C LEU A 25 -4.59 -9.36 5.12
N TYR A 26 -5.06 -8.97 3.93
CA TYR A 26 -4.55 -9.51 2.66
C TYR A 26 -3.90 -8.45 1.78
N VAL A 27 -4.31 -7.19 1.87
CA VAL A 27 -3.84 -6.13 0.97
C VAL A 27 -2.44 -5.66 1.32
N SER A 28 -1.52 -5.78 0.38
CA SER A 28 -0.20 -5.14 0.44
C SER A 28 -0.29 -3.66 0.07
N HIS A 29 0.32 -2.81 0.90
CA HIS A 29 0.51 -1.40 0.60
C HIS A 29 1.44 -1.19 -0.61
N ALA A 30 1.31 -0.03 -1.27
CA ALA A 30 2.09 0.29 -2.47
C ALA A 30 3.60 0.37 -2.17
N GLU A 31 3.96 0.87 -1.00
CA GLU A 31 5.33 1.03 -0.50
C GLU A 31 6.02 -0.32 -0.34
N LEU A 32 5.33 -1.29 0.28
CA LEU A 32 5.82 -2.66 0.40
C LEU A 32 6.06 -3.25 -0.99
N ASN A 33 5.07 -3.14 -1.87
CA ASN A 33 5.17 -3.66 -3.24
C ASN A 33 6.33 -3.04 -4.03
N ALA A 34 6.58 -1.73 -3.86
CA ALA A 34 7.69 -1.05 -4.52
C ALA A 34 9.06 -1.54 -4.02
N ILE A 35 9.19 -1.84 -2.72
CA ILE A 35 10.45 -2.34 -2.13
C ILE A 35 10.73 -3.78 -2.55
N VAL A 36 9.70 -4.64 -2.61
CA VAL A 36 9.90 -6.06 -2.92
C VAL A 36 10.04 -6.32 -4.42
N ASN A 37 9.30 -5.59 -5.28
CA ASN A 37 9.27 -5.81 -6.73
C ASN A 37 10.27 -4.95 -7.51
N LYS A 38 11.43 -4.69 -6.91
CA LYS A 38 12.53 -3.95 -7.55
C LYS A 38 13.31 -4.84 -8.53
N ASN A 39 13.74 -4.27 -9.65
CA ASN A 39 14.65 -4.94 -10.61
C ASN A 39 16.13 -4.63 -10.30
N SER A 40 16.47 -4.56 -9.02
CA SER A 40 17.80 -4.21 -8.50
C SER A 40 18.11 -5.10 -7.28
N SER A 41 19.39 -5.30 -6.97
CA SER A 41 19.83 -6.01 -5.77
C SER A 41 19.28 -5.37 -4.49
N ASP A 42 19.23 -4.03 -4.45
CA ASP A 42 18.75 -3.26 -3.33
C ASP A 42 18.24 -1.86 -3.76
N VAL A 43 17.73 -1.12 -2.77
CA VAL A 43 17.21 0.26 -2.90
C VAL A 43 17.88 1.20 -1.90
N LYS A 44 19.13 0.90 -1.49
CA LYS A 44 19.87 1.75 -0.55
C LYS A 44 20.17 3.09 -1.21
N ASN A 45 20.04 4.16 -0.44
CA ASN A 45 20.24 5.54 -0.89
C ASN A 45 19.28 6.00 -2.00
N CYS A 46 18.23 5.25 -2.29
CA CYS A 46 17.19 5.67 -3.22
C CYS A 46 16.20 6.64 -2.56
N LYS A 47 15.34 7.23 -3.40
CA LYS A 47 14.16 8.01 -3.02
C LYS A 47 12.90 7.23 -3.39
N ILE A 48 11.85 7.33 -2.58
CA ILE A 48 10.55 6.74 -2.89
C ILE A 48 9.50 7.84 -3.09
N TYR A 49 8.73 7.73 -4.18
CA TYR A 49 7.65 8.65 -4.51
C TYR A 49 6.31 7.97 -4.24
N VAL A 50 5.49 8.56 -3.38
CA VAL A 50 4.21 7.98 -2.95
C VAL A 50 3.07 9.01 -2.98
N THR A 51 1.84 8.53 -3.09
CA THR A 51 0.66 9.41 -3.16
C THR A 51 0.17 9.85 -1.79
N PHE A 52 0.39 9.05 -0.75
CA PHE A 52 0.05 9.34 0.65
C PHE A 52 1.27 9.13 1.51
N PHE A 53 1.33 9.81 2.66
CA PHE A 53 2.40 9.57 3.63
C PHE A 53 2.34 8.10 4.12
N PRO A 54 3.46 7.36 4.18
CA PRO A 54 3.45 5.95 4.55
C PRO A 54 2.94 5.69 5.97
N CYS A 55 2.23 4.58 6.18
CA CYS A 55 1.88 4.14 7.53
C CYS A 55 3.13 3.70 8.32
N ASN A 56 2.99 3.53 9.64
CA ASN A 56 4.09 3.10 10.53
C ASN A 56 4.79 1.81 10.07
N GLU A 57 4.05 0.80 9.62
CA GLU A 57 4.65 -0.45 9.16
C GLU A 57 5.43 -0.27 7.85
N CYS A 58 4.90 0.53 6.91
CA CYS A 58 5.62 0.86 5.67
C CYS A 58 6.85 1.74 5.94
N ALA A 59 6.77 2.68 6.90
CA ALA A 59 7.90 3.52 7.28
C ALA A 59 9.05 2.68 7.86
N LYS A 60 8.76 1.70 8.72
CA LYS A 60 9.77 0.74 9.22
C LYS A 60 10.46 0.01 8.08
N LEU A 61 9.70 -0.47 7.09
CA LEU A 61 10.25 -1.16 5.92
C LEU A 61 11.14 -0.25 5.06
N ILE A 62 10.70 0.99 4.81
CA ILE A 62 11.47 1.99 4.04
C ILE A 62 12.81 2.29 4.72
N ILE A 63 12.81 2.46 6.05
CA ILE A 63 14.03 2.69 6.83
C ILE A 63 14.95 1.47 6.72
N GLN A 64 14.41 0.27 6.92
CA GLN A 64 15.18 -0.98 6.89
C GLN A 64 15.75 -1.30 5.50
N SER A 65 15.05 -0.90 4.43
CA SER A 65 15.52 -1.08 3.05
C SER A 65 16.62 -0.08 2.65
N GLY A 66 16.91 0.93 3.49
CA GLY A 66 17.95 1.91 3.26
C GLY A 66 17.58 3.06 2.34
N ILE A 67 16.29 3.28 2.07
CA ILE A 67 15.78 4.44 1.32
C ILE A 67 15.96 5.70 2.19
N LYS A 68 16.43 6.79 1.58
CA LYS A 68 16.84 8.00 2.33
C LYS A 68 15.85 9.15 2.27
N GLU A 69 14.96 9.16 1.28
CA GLU A 69 14.03 10.26 1.08
C GLU A 69 12.65 9.73 0.66
N ILE A 70 11.62 10.27 1.32
CA ILE A 70 10.22 10.00 1.00
C ILE A 70 9.64 11.29 0.43
N ILE A 71 9.22 11.23 -0.83
CA ILE A 71 8.55 12.33 -1.51
C ILE A 71 7.09 11.95 -1.66
N TYR A 72 6.21 12.67 -0.97
CA TYR A 72 4.78 12.40 -0.99
C TYR A 72 3.99 13.61 -1.47
N LYS A 73 2.85 13.35 -2.11
CA LYS A 73 1.91 14.40 -2.49
C LYS A 73 0.92 14.64 -1.36
N GLU A 74 0.79 15.90 -0.93
CA GLU A 74 -0.26 16.28 0.01
C GLU A 74 -1.55 16.57 -0.77
N TYR A 75 -2.60 15.79 -0.49
CA TYR A 75 -3.94 16.09 -0.98
C TYR A 75 -4.72 16.85 0.10
N PRO A 76 -5.44 17.93 -0.24
CA PRO A 76 -6.27 18.64 0.73
C PRO A 76 -7.27 17.67 1.38
N LYS A 77 -7.39 17.74 2.71
CA LYS A 77 -8.13 16.81 3.59
C LYS A 77 -9.63 16.64 3.25
N ASN A 78 -10.17 17.40 2.30
CA ASN A 78 -11.60 17.41 1.91
C ASN A 78 -11.97 16.44 0.77
N ARG A 79 -11.27 15.30 0.64
CA ARG A 79 -11.77 14.15 -0.14
C ARG A 79 -12.16 13.02 0.82
N ILE A 80 -13.29 13.20 1.51
CA ILE A 80 -14.14 12.08 1.88
C ILE A 80 -14.37 11.29 0.59
N LEU A 81 -13.97 10.03 0.62
CA LEU A 81 -13.95 9.12 -0.51
C LEU A 81 -15.34 9.00 -1.15
N LYS A 82 -15.67 9.84 -2.14
CA LYS A 82 -16.61 9.46 -3.21
C LYS A 82 -15.88 8.45 -4.12
N ARG A 83 -15.55 7.26 -3.58
CA ARG A 83 -15.17 6.12 -4.40
C ARG A 83 -16.47 5.52 -4.91
N ARG A 84 -16.76 5.79 -6.19
CA ARG A 84 -17.72 5.02 -6.98
C ARG A 84 -17.37 3.54 -6.82
N ALA A 85 -18.14 2.82 -6.04
CA ALA A 85 -18.28 1.39 -6.27
C ALA A 85 -18.78 1.24 -7.71
N HIS A 86 -17.97 0.65 -8.58
CA HIS A 86 -18.49 0.09 -9.80
C HIS A 86 -19.56 -0.92 -9.38
N ARG A 87 -20.84 -0.57 -9.58
CA ARG A 87 -21.91 -1.55 -9.68
C ARG A 87 -21.56 -2.41 -10.90
N SER A 88 -21.23 -3.66 -10.65
CA SER A 88 -21.20 -4.72 -11.65
C SER A 88 -22.32 -5.67 -11.26
N GLY A 89 -23.36 -5.77 -12.08
CA GLY A 89 -24.54 -6.64 -11.88
C GLY A 89 -25.75 -5.91 -11.35
#